data_AF-A0A659RYQ3-F1
#
_entry.id   AF-A0A659RYQ3-F1
#
_cell.length_a   1.000
_cell.length_b   1.000
_cell.length_c   1.000
_cell.angle_alpha   90.00
_cell.angle_beta   90.00
_cell.angle_gamma   90.00
#
_symmetry.space_group_name_H-M   'P 1'
#
loop_
_entity.id
_entity.type
_entity.pdbx_description
1 polymer ?
#
loop_
_entity_poly.entity_id
_entity_poly.type
_entity_poly.pdbx_seq_one_letter_code
_entity_poly.pdbx_strand_id
1 'polypeptide(L)'
;MWDVIDLSRWQFALTALYHFLFVPLTLGLIFLLAVMETIYVVTGKTVYRDMTRFWGKLFGINFALGVATGLTMEFQFGTNWSLYSNYVGDIFGAPLAMEALLAFFLESTFVGLFVFGWQRLN
;
A
#
# COMPACT_ATOMS: atom_id res chain seq x y z
N MET A 1 -24.93 20.84 16.67
CA MET A 1 -24.17 19.78 17.36
C MET A 1 -23.94 18.70 16.32
N TRP A 2 -22.71 18.23 16.15
CA TRP A 2 -22.42 17.15 15.20
C TRP A 2 -23.18 15.89 15.61
N ASP A 3 -23.84 15.22 14.66
CA ASP A 3 -24.49 13.95 14.92
C ASP A 3 -23.56 12.76 14.59
N VAL A 4 -24.04 11.54 14.85
CA VAL A 4 -23.24 10.32 14.61
C VAL A 4 -22.88 10.15 13.13
N ILE A 5 -23.79 10.51 12.22
CA ILE A 5 -23.57 10.36 10.78
C ILE A 5 -22.46 11.32 10.33
N ASP A 6 -22.49 12.56 10.80
CA ASP A 6 -21.46 13.53 10.49
C ASP A 6 -20.09 13.10 11.04
N LEU A 7 -20.05 12.57 12.27
CA LEU A 7 -18.80 12.07 12.87
C LEU A 7 -18.25 10.85 12.09
N SER A 8 -19.12 9.91 11.68
CA SER A 8 -18.71 8.76 10.85
C SER A 8 -18.15 9.21 9.49
N ARG A 9 -18.75 10.22 8.86
CA ARG A 9 -18.25 10.81 7.61
C ARG A 9 -16.89 11.47 7.80
N TRP A 10 -16.72 12.28 8.84
CA TRP A 10 -15.44 12.93 9.14
C TRP A 10 -14.34 11.92 9.47
N GLN A 11 -14.65 10.89 10.26
CA GLN A 11 -13.71 9.83 10.58
C GLN A 11 -13.23 9.13 9.31
N PHE A 12 -14.14 8.73 8.43
CA PHE A 12 -13.78 8.08 7.16
C PHE A 12 -12.99 9.02 6.24
N ALA A 13 -13.41 10.28 6.13
CA ALA A 13 -12.72 11.28 5.30
C ALA A 13 -11.27 11.50 5.75
N LEU A 14 -11.04 11.64 7.06
CA LEU A 14 -9.68 11.79 7.60
C LEU A 14 -8.84 10.55 7.34
N THR A 15 -9.36 9.35 7.61
CA THR A 15 -8.62 8.11 7.35
C THR A 15 -8.30 7.94 5.87
N ALA A 16 -9.24 8.26 4.98
CA ALA A 16 -9.04 8.20 3.54
C ALA A 16 -7.98 9.18 3.05
N LEU A 17 -8.03 10.44 3.51
CA LEU A 17 -7.04 11.44 3.16
C LEU A 17 -5.65 11.05 3.65
N TYR A 18 -5.52 10.61 4.91
CA TYR A 18 -4.24 10.17 5.46
C TYR A 18 -3.68 8.97 4.71
N HIS A 19 -4.49 7.96 4.42
CA HIS A 19 -4.06 6.80 3.63
C HIS A 19 -3.55 7.22 2.25
N PHE A 20 -4.30 8.09 1.57
CA PHE A 20 -3.97 8.54 0.22
C PHE A 20 -2.76 9.48 0.14
N LEU A 21 -2.18 9.91 1.26
CA LEU A 21 -0.85 10.56 1.24
C LEU A 21 0.26 9.57 0.88
N PHE A 22 0.13 8.30 1.32
CA PHE A 22 1.16 7.28 1.15
C PHE A 22 0.99 6.49 -0.15
N VAL A 23 -0.25 6.26 -0.59
CA VAL A 23 -0.59 5.50 -1.81
C VAL A 23 0.13 5.98 -3.08
N PRO A 24 0.07 7.26 -3.49
CA PRO A 24 0.67 7.71 -4.74
C PRO A 24 2.20 7.61 -4.71
N LEU A 25 2.81 7.77 -3.53
CA LEU A 25 4.25 7.63 -3.38
C LEU A 25 4.68 6.17 -3.51
N THR A 26 3.94 5.22 -2.93
CA THR A 26 4.18 3.77 -3.12
C THR A 26 4.06 3.39 -4.59
N LEU A 27 2.94 3.76 -5.23
CA LEU A 27 2.68 3.43 -6.63
C LEU A 27 3.69 4.07 -7.59
N GLY A 28 4.16 5.29 -7.32
CA GLY A 28 5.19 5.94 -8.14
C GLY A 28 6.58 5.34 -7.94
N LEU A 29 6.99 5.17 -6.68
CA LEU A 29 8.34 4.70 -6.35
C LEU A 29 8.56 3.25 -6.76
N ILE A 30 7.56 2.36 -6.69
CA ILE A 30 7.75 0.95 -7.05
C ILE A 30 8.22 0.79 -8.51
N PHE A 31 7.62 1.55 -9.45
CA PHE A 31 8.06 1.53 -10.85
C PHE A 31 9.43 2.17 -11.03
N LEU A 32 9.73 3.26 -10.31
CA LEU A 32 11.05 3.89 -10.36
C LEU A 32 12.15 2.94 -9.86
N LEU A 33 11.90 2.23 -8.76
CA LEU A 33 12.81 1.22 -8.22
C LEU A 33 13.04 0.08 -9.21
N ALA A 34 11.96 -0.45 -9.80
CA ALA A 34 12.03 -1.51 -10.80
C ALA A 34 12.86 -1.07 -12.03
N VAL A 35 12.68 0.16 -12.50
CA VAL A 35 13.46 0.73 -13.61
C VAL A 35 14.93 0.89 -13.21
N MET A 36 15.23 1.48 -12.05
CA MET A 36 16.62 1.66 -11.58
C MET A 36 17.33 0.31 -11.42
N GLU A 37 16.66 -0.69 -10.86
CA GLU A 37 17.21 -2.04 -10.69
C GLU A 37 17.42 -2.74 -12.03
N THR A 38 16.48 -2.59 -12.97
CA THR A 38 16.64 -3.12 -14.34
C THR A 38 17.84 -2.48 -15.04
N ILE A 39 18.02 -1.16 -14.93
CA ILE A 39 19.19 -0.47 -15.50
C ILE A 39 20.48 -0.96 -14.85
N TYR A 40 20.50 -1.18 -13.52
CA TYR A 40 21.64 -1.77 -12.84
C TYR A 40 21.98 -3.15 -13.41
N VAL A 41 21.00 -4.04 -13.53
CA VAL A 41 21.18 -5.41 -14.04
C VAL A 41 21.69 -5.41 -15.49
N VAL A 42 21.16 -4.52 -16.34
CA VAL A 42 21.54 -4.44 -17.75
C VAL A 42 22.92 -3.79 -17.95
N THR A 43 23.26 -2.77 -17.17
CA THR A 43 24.48 -1.96 -17.39
C THR A 43 25.65 -2.31 -16.49
N GLY A 44 25.41 -3.01 -15.37
CA GLY A 44 26.40 -3.29 -14.33
C GLY A 44 26.87 -2.05 -13.55
N LYS A 45 26.32 -0.85 -13.82
CA LYS A 45 26.75 0.40 -13.18
C LYS A 45 26.23 0.46 -11.74
N THR A 46 27.15 0.36 -10.77
CA THR A 46 26.84 0.29 -9.34
C THR A 46 26.03 1.47 -8.80
N VAL A 47 26.15 2.66 -9.42
CA VAL A 47 25.36 3.84 -9.05
C VAL A 47 23.85 3.56 -9.02
N TYR A 48 23.33 2.79 -9.98
CA TYR A 48 21.90 2.49 -10.03
C TYR A 48 21.47 1.53 -8.92
N ARG A 49 22.34 0.59 -8.51
CA ARG A 49 22.09 -0.25 -7.33
C ARG A 49 22.02 0.58 -6.05
N ASP A 50 22.94 1.53 -5.90
CA ASP A 50 23.00 2.38 -4.72
C ASP A 50 21.78 3.32 -4.68
N MET A 51 21.33 3.82 -5.85
CA MET A 51 20.07 4.56 -6.00
C MET A 51 18.86 3.70 -5.61
N THR A 52 18.72 2.48 -6.16
CA THR A 52 17.61 1.57 -5.82
C THR A 52 17.56 1.29 -4.33
N ARG A 53 18.71 1.05 -3.68
CA ARG A 53 18.76 0.82 -2.23
C ARG A 53 18.38 2.04 -1.41
N PHE A 54 18.85 3.23 -1.80
CA PHE A 54 18.53 4.48 -1.11
C PHE A 54 17.03 4.78 -1.19
N TRP A 55 16.48 4.80 -2.40
CA TRP A 55 15.05 5.06 -2.62
C TRP A 55 14.19 3.93 -2.06
N GLY A 56 14.68 2.68 -2.10
CA GLY A 56 14.03 1.51 -1.53
C GLY A 56 13.84 1.62 -0.02
N LYS A 57 14.76 2.28 0.68
CA LYS A 57 14.63 2.58 2.12
C LYS A 57 13.47 3.54 2.40
N LEU A 58 13.35 4.61 1.62
CA LEU A 58 12.26 5.58 1.74
C LEU A 58 10.91 4.97 1.34
N PHE A 59 10.90 4.16 0.29
CA PHE A 59 9.76 3.35 -0.12
C PHE A 59 9.29 2.46 1.04
N GLY A 60 10.19 1.73 1.71
CA GLY A 60 9.84 0.86 2.83
C GLY A 60 9.17 1.60 4.00
N ILE A 61 9.65 2.79 4.35
CA ILE A 61 9.03 3.63 5.40
C ILE A 61 7.62 4.07 4.99
N ASN A 62 7.46 4.56 3.77
CA ASN A 62 6.18 4.99 3.22
C ASN A 62 5.18 3.81 3.12
N PHE A 63 5.65 2.66 2.65
CA PHE A 63 4.88 1.44 2.49
C PHE A 63 4.31 0.96 3.84
N ALA A 64 5.13 0.96 4.89
CA ALA A 64 4.68 0.55 6.23
C ALA A 64 3.51 1.41 6.75
N LEU A 65 3.57 2.73 6.56
CA LEU A 65 2.48 3.64 6.94
C LEU A 65 1.25 3.47 6.02
N GLY A 66 1.48 3.24 4.72
CA GLY A 66 0.43 2.92 3.76
C GLY A 66 -0.37 1.68 4.16
N VAL A 67 0.31 0.59 4.53
CA VAL A 67 -0.33 -0.65 5.01
C VAL A 67 -1.12 -0.41 6.29
N ALA A 68 -0.52 0.25 7.29
CA ALA A 68 -1.21 0.51 8.57
C ALA A 68 -2.49 1.35 8.40
N THR A 69 -2.44 2.37 7.55
CA THR A 69 -3.60 3.22 7.26
C THR A 69 -4.64 2.51 6.39
N GLY A 70 -4.20 1.65 5.46
CA GLY A 70 -5.09 0.83 4.61
C GLY A 70 -5.89 -0.18 5.43
N LEU A 71 -5.25 -0.89 6.37
CA LEU A 71 -5.93 -1.78 7.32
C LEU A 71 -7.01 -1.06 8.12
N THR A 72 -6.71 0.16 8.57
CA THR A 72 -7.68 0.98 9.31
C THR A 72 -8.88 1.32 8.44
N MET A 73 -8.67 1.64 7.15
CA MET A 73 -9.74 1.93 6.20
C MET A 73 -10.60 0.71 5.89
N GLU A 74 -10.00 -0.46 5.67
CA GLU A 74 -10.71 -1.71 5.38
C GLU A 74 -11.70 -2.05 6.50
N PHE A 75 -11.25 -2.00 7.77
CA PHE A 75 -12.12 -2.29 8.91
C PHE A 75 -13.18 -1.21 9.18
N GLN A 76 -13.00 0.02 8.69
CA GLN A 76 -14.01 1.09 8.86
C GLN A 76 -15.32 0.79 8.14
N PHE A 77 -15.29 0.04 7.02
CA PHE A 77 -16.52 -0.41 6.37
C PHE A 77 -17.37 -1.30 7.30
N GLY A 78 -16.74 -2.10 8.16
CA GLY A 78 -17.44 -2.96 9.12
C GLY A 78 -17.90 -2.21 10.38
N THR A 79 -17.05 -1.37 10.96
CA THR A 79 -17.30 -0.76 12.28
C THR A 79 -18.30 0.39 12.22
N ASN A 80 -18.17 1.28 11.24
CA ASN A 80 -18.94 2.53 11.17
C ASN A 80 -19.99 2.53 10.05
N TRP A 81 -19.92 1.57 9.12
CA TRP A 81 -20.78 1.49 7.93
C TRP A 81 -21.46 0.12 7.79
N SER A 82 -21.92 -0.46 8.90
CA SER A 82 -22.49 -1.82 8.95
C SER A 82 -23.71 -2.01 8.04
N LEU A 83 -24.62 -1.02 7.95
CA LEU A 83 -25.77 -1.10 7.06
C LEU A 83 -25.36 -1.09 5.57
N TYR A 84 -24.39 -0.25 5.21
CA TYR A 84 -23.82 -0.23 3.85
C TYR A 84 -23.19 -1.60 3.53
N SER A 85 -22.38 -2.13 4.45
CA SER A 85 -21.70 -3.43 4.27
C SER A 85 -22.69 -4.58 4.12
N ASN A 86 -23.82 -4.59 4.83
CA ASN A 86 -24.87 -5.60 4.61
C ASN A 86 -25.63 -5.37 3.30
N TYR A 87 -25.82 -4.12 2.89
CA TYR A 87 -26.64 -3.79 1.72
C TYR A 87 -25.93 -4.07 0.38
N VAL A 88 -24.63 -3.82 0.29
CA VAL A 88 -23.84 -4.01 -0.95
C VAL A 88 -22.70 -5.00 -0.82
N GLY A 89 -22.54 -5.67 0.33
CA GLY A 89 -21.40 -6.53 0.62
C GLY A 89 -21.16 -7.65 -0.39
N ASP A 90 -22.22 -8.24 -0.94
CA ASP A 90 -22.11 -9.32 -1.94
C ASP A 90 -21.41 -8.88 -3.23
N ILE A 91 -21.53 -7.60 -3.60
CA ILE A 91 -20.89 -7.04 -4.79
C ILE A 91 -19.60 -6.31 -4.44
N PHE A 92 -19.63 -5.46 -3.41
CA PHE A 92 -18.50 -4.62 -3.03
C PHE A 92 -17.39 -5.41 -2.32
N GLY A 93 -17.75 -6.40 -1.50
CA GLY A 93 -16.78 -7.18 -0.72
C GLY A 93 -15.94 -8.13 -1.57
N ALA A 94 -16.46 -8.61 -2.70
CA ALA A 94 -15.73 -9.53 -3.57
C ALA A 94 -14.44 -8.91 -4.16
N PRO A 95 -14.44 -7.69 -4.74
CA PRO A 95 -13.22 -7.01 -5.14
C PRO A 95 -12.22 -6.78 -3.99
N LEU A 96 -12.68 -6.41 -2.80
CA LEU A 96 -11.80 -6.20 -1.63
C LEU A 96 -11.11 -7.51 -1.21
N ALA A 97 -11.85 -8.61 -1.17
CA ALA A 97 -11.27 -9.92 -0.87
C ALA A 97 -10.25 -10.34 -1.95
N MET A 98 -10.52 -10.07 -3.22
CA MET A 98 -9.60 -10.35 -4.32
C MET A 98 -8.33 -9.48 -4.26
N GLU A 99 -8.46 -8.20 -3.90
CA GLU A 99 -7.31 -7.32 -3.64
C GLU A 99 -6.39 -7.90 -2.57
N ALA A 100 -6.96 -8.35 -1.44
CA ALA A 100 -6.18 -8.97 -0.37
C ALA A 100 -5.45 -10.26 -0.82
N LEU A 101 -6.17 -11.15 -1.51
CA LEU A 101 -5.63 -12.45 -1.92
C LEU A 101 -4.59 -12.36 -3.05
N LEU A 102 -4.77 -11.44 -3.99
CA LEU A 102 -3.89 -11.31 -5.16
C LEU A 102 -2.89 -10.18 -5.00
N ALA A 103 -3.35 -8.95 -4.88
CA ALA A 103 -2.50 -7.77 -4.96
C ALA A 103 -1.65 -7.62 -3.69
N PHE A 104 -2.29 -7.58 -2.51
CA PHE A 104 -1.57 -7.37 -1.25
C PHE A 104 -0.64 -8.53 -0.90
N PHE A 105 -1.06 -9.77 -1.16
CA PHE A 105 -0.22 -10.93 -0.88
C PHE A 105 1.03 -10.92 -1.76
N LEU A 106 0.86 -10.64 -3.06
CA LEU A 106 1.97 -10.51 -3.99
C LEU A 106 2.91 -9.38 -3.58
N GLU A 107 2.37 -8.16 -3.43
CA GLU A 107 3.14 -6.98 -3.10
C GLU A 107 3.89 -7.14 -1.78
N SER A 108 3.20 -7.50 -0.70
CA SER A 108 3.79 -7.59 0.64
C SER A 108 4.89 -8.66 0.71
N THR A 109 4.69 -9.80 0.02
CA THR A 109 5.68 -10.87 -0.03
C THR A 109 6.93 -10.44 -0.80
N PHE A 110 6.76 -9.87 -1.99
CA PHE A 110 7.89 -9.43 -2.82
C PHE A 110 8.59 -8.20 -2.26
N VAL A 111 7.91 -7.28 -1.58
CA VAL A 111 8.54 -6.19 -0.83
C VAL A 111 9.43 -6.74 0.29
N GLY A 112 8.99 -7.80 0.99
CA GLY A 112 9.83 -8.50 1.96
C GLY A 112 11.11 -9.06 1.32
N LEU A 113 10.99 -9.71 0.16
CA LEU A 113 12.13 -10.19 -0.60
C LEU A 113 13.03 -9.05 -1.11
N PHE A 114 12.47 -7.93 -1.55
CA PHE A 114 13.23 -6.76 -1.99
C PHE A 114 14.07 -6.16 -0.85
N VAL A 115 13.54 -6.10 0.37
CA VAL A 115 14.27 -5.55 1.52
C VAL A 115 15.40 -6.48 1.98
N PHE A 116 15.16 -7.79 2.03
CA PHE A 116 16.10 -8.75 2.63
C PHE A 116 16.90 -9.60 1.62
N GLY A 117 16.56 -9.54 0.33
CA GLY A 117 17.08 -10.42 -0.72
C GLY A 117 18.42 -9.99 -1.32
N TRP A 118 18.89 -8.77 -1.03
CA TRP A 118 20.08 -8.16 -1.64
C TRP A 118 21.41 -8.96 -1.57
N GLN A 119 21.52 -9.93 -0.66
CA GLN A 119 22.69 -10.82 -0.52
C GLN A 119 22.30 -12.30 -0.64
N ARG A 120 21.03 -12.60 -0.91
CA ARG A 120 20.47 -13.96 -0.93
C ARG A 120 19.92 -14.34 -2.30
N LEU A 121 19.62 -13.35 -3.13
CA LEU A 121 19.14 -13.46 -4.49
C LEU A 121 20.22 -12.92 -5.43
N ASN A 122 20.22 -13.41 -6.68
CA ASN A 122 21.26 -13.16 -7.67
C ASN A 122 21.27 -11.71 -8.20
#